data_AF-A0A3C0IYX4-F1
#
_entry.id   AF-A0A3C0IYX4-F1
#
_cell.length_a   1.000
_cell.length_b   1.000
_cell.length_c   1.000
_cell.angle_alpha   90.00
_cell.angle_beta   90.00
_cell.angle_gamma   90.00
#
_symmetry.space_group_name_H-M   'P 1'
#
loop_
_entity.id
_entity.type
_entity.pdbx_description
1 polymer ?
#
loop_
_entity_poly.entity_id
_entity_poly.type
_entity_poly.pdbx_seq_one_letter_code
_entity_poly.pdbx_strand_id
1 'polypeptide(L)'
;GLVTGLLKLATGAEVVHPLQAILDYPLASMVLGLAPLMSFGQGVKRVVSGAIAGSFLQFLCFFASGIVFFGQYAPEGTPVWQYSAVYNASFLIPEMILSAVVVAFLLKKGVLGDGSSKGKQGRR
;
A
#
# COMPACT_ATOMS: atom_id res chain seq x y z
N GLY A 1 -2.47 -6.15 -6.94
CA GLY A 1 -2.00 -6.86 -5.72
C GLY A 1 -0.84 -7.76 -6.08
N LEU A 2 -0.98 -9.09 -5.88
CA LEU A 2 0.09 -10.05 -6.17
C LEU A 2 0.59 -10.02 -7.62
N VAL A 3 -0.32 -10.01 -8.61
CA VAL A 3 0.05 -9.94 -10.04
C VAL A 3 0.89 -8.69 -10.34
N THR A 4 0.55 -7.55 -9.72
CA THR A 4 1.34 -6.32 -9.83
C THR A 4 2.76 -6.51 -9.29
N GLY A 5 2.91 -7.19 -8.16
CA GLY A 5 4.22 -7.47 -7.58
C GLY A 5 5.04 -8.42 -8.45
N LEU A 6 4.42 -9.48 -9.00
CA LEU A 6 5.08 -10.38 -9.93
C LEU A 6 5.48 -9.70 -11.24
N LEU A 7 4.64 -8.79 -11.76
CA LEU A 7 4.98 -7.97 -12.91
C LEU A 7 6.18 -7.07 -12.63
N LYS A 8 6.19 -6.36 -11.50
CA LYS A 8 7.35 -5.55 -11.07
C LYS A 8 8.62 -6.41 -10.99
N LEU A 9 8.50 -7.62 -10.44
CA LEU A 9 9.60 -8.57 -10.36
C LEU A 9 10.11 -9.00 -11.74
N ALA A 10 9.23 -9.19 -12.71
CA ALA A 10 9.57 -9.67 -14.05
C ALA A 10 10.11 -8.59 -15.00
N THR A 11 9.72 -7.32 -14.83
CA THR A 11 9.98 -6.27 -15.84
C THR A 11 11.04 -5.25 -15.46
N GLY A 12 11.47 -5.19 -14.20
CA GLY A 12 12.42 -4.15 -13.78
C GLY A 12 12.86 -4.23 -12.33
N ALA A 13 12.91 -5.42 -11.74
CA ALA A 13 13.36 -5.58 -10.38
C ALA A 13 14.89 -5.56 -10.26
N GLU A 14 15.36 -4.74 -9.34
CA GLU A 14 16.69 -4.87 -8.77
C GLU A 14 16.61 -5.86 -7.61
N VAL A 15 17.23 -7.02 -7.79
CA VAL A 15 17.25 -8.11 -6.80
C VAL A 15 18.63 -8.21 -6.20
N VAL A 16 18.74 -7.83 -4.93
CA VAL A 16 20.00 -7.99 -4.16
C VAL A 16 20.00 -9.27 -3.34
N HIS A 17 18.82 -9.79 -2.98
CA HIS A 17 18.68 -11.04 -2.24
C HIS A 17 17.29 -11.68 -2.50
N PRO A 18 17.14 -13.02 -2.55
CA PRO A 18 15.83 -13.64 -2.80
C PRO A 18 14.74 -13.24 -1.81
N LEU A 19 15.07 -13.14 -0.51
CA LEU A 19 14.11 -12.69 0.50
C LEU A 19 13.73 -11.21 0.31
N GLN A 20 14.68 -10.35 -0.06
CA GLN A 20 14.42 -8.95 -0.42
C GLN A 20 13.44 -8.88 -1.60
N ALA A 21 13.67 -9.69 -2.63
CA ALA A 21 12.78 -9.75 -3.79
C ALA A 21 11.35 -10.13 -3.39
N ILE A 22 11.16 -11.10 -2.49
CA ILE A 22 9.82 -11.47 -2.02
C ILE A 22 9.17 -10.31 -1.25
N LEU A 23 9.91 -9.68 -0.33
CA LEU A 23 9.42 -8.57 0.49
C LEU A 23 9.01 -7.37 -0.38
N ASP A 24 9.88 -6.95 -1.30
CA ASP A 24 9.73 -5.67 -2.01
C ASP A 24 8.80 -5.74 -3.23
N TYR A 25 8.60 -6.94 -3.80
CA TYR A 25 7.79 -7.10 -5.00
C TYR A 25 6.44 -7.80 -4.72
N PRO A 26 6.33 -9.15 -4.69
CA PRO A 26 5.05 -9.83 -4.54
C PRO A 26 4.41 -9.57 -3.19
N LEU A 27 5.15 -9.61 -2.06
CA LEU A 27 4.53 -9.50 -0.74
C LEU A 27 4.01 -8.09 -0.48
N ALA A 28 4.85 -7.06 -0.64
CA ALA A 28 4.45 -5.65 -0.49
C ALA A 28 3.23 -5.31 -1.37
N SER A 29 3.24 -5.75 -2.64
CA SER A 29 2.12 -5.49 -3.55
C SER A 29 0.87 -6.32 -3.21
N MET A 30 1.04 -7.55 -2.71
CA MET A 30 -0.06 -8.41 -2.30
C MET A 30 -0.80 -7.82 -1.10
N VAL A 31 -0.10 -7.46 -0.03
CA VAL A 31 -0.73 -6.94 1.20
C VAL A 31 -1.46 -5.62 0.94
N LEU A 32 -0.91 -4.75 0.09
CA LEU A 32 -1.63 -3.56 -0.38
C LEU A 32 -2.90 -3.93 -1.15
N GLY A 33 -2.84 -4.95 -2.00
CA GLY A 33 -4.00 -5.46 -2.75
C GLY A 33 -5.11 -6.05 -1.88
N LEU A 34 -4.81 -6.42 -0.64
CA LEU A 34 -5.79 -6.90 0.34
C LEU A 34 -6.48 -5.75 1.10
N ALA A 35 -6.16 -4.49 0.80
CA ALA A 35 -6.78 -3.29 1.40
C ALA A 35 -8.32 -3.37 1.53
N PRO A 36 -9.10 -3.85 0.54
CA PRO A 36 -10.55 -3.93 0.69
C PRO A 36 -11.01 -4.90 1.78
N LEU A 37 -10.24 -5.96 2.08
CA LEU A 37 -10.57 -6.93 3.14
C LEU A 37 -10.33 -6.38 4.54
N MET A 38 -9.41 -5.42 4.67
CA MET A 38 -9.07 -4.75 5.93
C MET A 38 -9.87 -3.45 6.13
N SER A 39 -10.71 -3.09 5.16
CA SER A 39 -11.49 -1.86 5.20
C SER A 39 -12.67 -1.92 6.16
N PHE A 40 -13.00 -0.78 6.79
CA PHE A 40 -14.15 -0.65 7.68
C PHE A 40 -14.95 0.63 7.42
N GLY A 41 -16.22 0.64 7.81
CA GLY A 41 -17.14 1.74 7.56
C GLY A 41 -17.76 1.70 6.16
N GLN A 42 -18.24 2.85 5.67
CA GLN A 42 -18.99 2.98 4.41
C GLN A 42 -18.47 4.16 3.57
N GLY A 43 -18.68 4.10 2.25
CA GLY A 43 -18.28 5.14 1.30
C GLY A 43 -16.78 5.46 1.36
N VAL A 44 -16.45 6.75 1.40
CA VAL A 44 -15.06 7.26 1.47
C VAL A 44 -14.31 6.70 2.68
N LYS A 45 -14.97 6.53 3.83
CA LYS A 45 -14.32 5.98 5.05
C LYS A 45 -13.83 4.55 4.84
N ARG A 46 -14.57 3.74 4.08
CA ARG A 46 -14.18 2.37 3.74
C ARG A 46 -12.93 2.35 2.87
N VAL A 47 -12.89 3.21 1.85
CA VAL A 47 -11.71 3.32 1.00
C VAL A 47 -10.49 3.78 1.78
N VAL A 48 -10.61 4.84 2.58
CA VAL A 48 -9.49 5.41 3.32
C VAL A 48 -8.95 4.44 4.36
N SER A 49 -9.82 3.76 5.12
CA SER A 49 -9.37 2.76 6.11
C SER A 49 -8.63 1.59 5.47
N GLY A 50 -9.15 1.07 4.35
CA GLY A 50 -8.47 0.01 3.60
C GLY A 50 -7.13 0.45 3.05
N ALA A 51 -7.05 1.66 2.47
CA ALA A 51 -5.80 2.23 1.95
C ALA A 51 -4.74 2.39 3.05
N ILE A 52 -5.11 2.95 4.21
CA ILE A 52 -4.20 3.09 5.35
C ILE A 52 -3.69 1.73 5.81
N ALA A 53 -4.58 0.75 6.00
CA ALA A 53 -4.19 -0.59 6.45
C ALA A 53 -3.28 -1.30 5.44
N GLY A 54 -3.62 -1.24 4.15
CA GLY A 54 -2.82 -1.83 3.08
C GLY A 54 -1.44 -1.19 2.93
N SER A 55 -1.37 0.14 2.90
CA SER A 55 -0.11 0.89 2.83
C SER A 55 0.75 0.70 4.07
N PHE A 56 0.15 0.52 5.25
CA PHE A 56 0.91 0.22 6.46
C PHE A 56 1.56 -1.17 6.41
N LEU A 57 0.83 -2.21 5.99
CA LEU A 57 1.44 -3.54 5.81
C LEU A 57 2.52 -3.54 4.71
N GLN A 58 2.29 -2.79 3.64
CA GLN A 58 3.28 -2.57 2.60
C GLN A 58 4.54 -1.89 3.15
N PHE A 59 4.37 -0.85 3.97
CA PHE A 59 5.47 -0.18 4.66
C PHE A 59 6.25 -1.16 5.54
N LEU A 60 5.60 -2.05 6.28
CA LEU A 60 6.29 -3.04 7.10
C LEU A 60 7.17 -3.99 6.27
N CYS A 61 6.74 -4.34 5.06
CA CYS A 61 7.54 -5.16 4.14
C CYS A 61 8.82 -4.41 3.72
N PHE A 62 8.68 -3.17 3.25
CA PHE A 62 9.83 -2.34 2.85
C PHE A 62 10.72 -1.95 4.02
N PHE A 63 10.13 -1.73 5.19
CA PHE A 63 10.85 -1.41 6.42
C PHE A 63 11.75 -2.57 6.86
N ALA A 64 11.20 -3.79 6.86
CA ALA A 64 11.96 -5.00 7.15
C ALA A 64 13.07 -5.24 6.11
N SER A 65 12.73 -5.09 4.82
CA SER A 65 13.72 -5.18 3.73
C SER A 65 14.84 -4.15 3.90
N GLY A 66 14.48 -2.90 4.20
CA GLY A 66 15.41 -1.79 4.42
C GLY A 66 16.38 -2.03 5.57
N ILE A 67 15.88 -2.61 6.68
CA ILE A 67 16.73 -2.95 7.83
C ILE A 67 17.73 -4.05 7.47
N VAL A 68 17.27 -5.12 6.80
CA VAL A 68 18.07 -6.32 6.58
C VAL A 68 19.05 -6.16 5.41
N PHE A 69 18.66 -5.47 4.33
CA PHE A 69 19.41 -5.46 3.07
C PHE A 69 19.97 -4.08 2.67
N PHE A 70 19.44 -2.99 3.22
CA PHE A 70 19.77 -1.62 2.80
C PHE A 70 20.39 -0.76 3.90
N GLY A 71 20.78 -1.35 5.04
CA GLY A 71 21.41 -0.62 6.15
C GLY A 71 22.73 0.07 5.78
N GLN A 72 23.43 -0.42 4.76
CA GLN A 72 24.66 0.19 4.24
C GLN A 72 24.48 1.60 3.66
N TYR A 73 23.24 1.99 3.34
CA TYR A 73 22.93 3.34 2.86
C TYR A 73 22.61 4.33 4.00
N ALA A 74 22.55 3.86 5.24
CA ALA A 74 22.33 4.74 6.40
C ALA A 74 23.53 5.66 6.61
N PRO A 75 23.33 6.99 6.77
CA PRO A 75 24.41 7.91 7.10
C PRO A 75 25.12 7.54 8.40
N GLU A 76 26.39 7.93 8.54
CA GLU A 76 27.16 7.68 9.75
C GLU A 76 26.42 8.21 10.99
N GLY A 77 26.38 7.37 12.03
CA GLY A 77 25.67 7.67 13.29
C GLY A 77 24.14 7.54 13.22
N THR A 78 23.54 7.21 12.07
CA THR A 78 22.09 6.99 11.96
C THR A 78 21.75 5.51 12.23
N PRO A 79 20.88 5.20 13.21
CA PRO A 79 20.37 3.85 13.39
C PRO A 79 19.68 3.35 12.11
N VAL A 80 20.03 2.14 11.67
CA VAL A 80 19.52 1.53 10.42
C VAL A 80 17.98 1.50 10.36
N TRP A 81 17.32 1.25 11.49
CA TRP A 81 15.86 1.27 11.55
C TRP A 81 15.30 2.68 11.31
N GLN A 82 15.95 3.75 11.79
CA GLN A 82 15.49 5.11 11.53
C GLN A 82 15.63 5.45 10.05
N TYR A 83 16.78 5.12 9.46
CA TYR A 83 17.00 5.29 8.04
C TYR A 83 15.94 4.56 7.21
N SER A 84 15.72 3.27 7.48
CA SER A 84 14.72 2.46 6.79
C SER A 84 13.30 3.02 6.96
N ALA A 85 12.91 3.44 8.18
CA ALA A 85 11.59 4.00 8.42
C ALA A 85 11.37 5.30 7.64
N VAL A 86 12.32 6.23 7.73
CA VAL A 86 12.20 7.56 7.08
C VAL A 86 12.27 7.42 5.56
N TYR A 87 13.21 6.63 5.03
CA TYR A 87 13.34 6.39 3.60
C TYR A 87 12.05 5.82 3.02
N ASN A 88 11.52 4.75 3.63
CA ASN A 88 10.30 4.10 3.14
C ASN A 88 9.04 4.97 3.31
N ALA A 89 8.93 5.69 4.43
CA ALA A 89 7.80 6.59 4.65
C ALA A 89 7.82 7.78 3.67
N SER A 90 9.01 8.26 3.28
CA SER A 90 9.16 9.45 2.43
C SER A 90 8.51 9.31 1.05
N PHE A 91 8.46 8.09 0.49
CA PHE A 91 7.77 7.84 -0.77
C PHE A 91 6.36 7.23 -0.58
N LEU A 92 6.16 6.38 0.43
CA LEU A 92 4.86 5.75 0.66
C LEU A 92 3.78 6.72 1.14
N ILE A 93 4.13 7.71 1.97
CA ILE A 93 3.15 8.68 2.46
C ILE A 93 2.62 9.53 1.29
N PRO A 94 3.46 10.14 0.43
CA PRO A 94 2.99 10.82 -0.77
C PRO A 94 2.19 9.91 -1.71
N GLU A 95 2.62 8.66 -1.94
CA GLU A 95 1.90 7.69 -2.78
C GLU A 95 0.49 7.41 -2.26
N MET A 96 0.36 7.19 -0.94
CA MET A 96 -0.92 6.94 -0.28
C MET A 96 -1.84 8.17 -0.37
N ILE A 97 -1.32 9.38 -0.14
CA ILE A 97 -2.10 10.62 -0.25
C ILE A 97 -2.61 10.80 -1.68
N LEU A 98 -1.73 10.65 -2.67
CA LEU A 98 -2.08 10.78 -4.08
C LEU A 98 -3.16 9.76 -4.48
N SER A 99 -2.97 8.50 -4.07
CA SER A 99 -3.95 7.44 -4.32
C SER A 99 -5.31 7.74 -3.69
N ALA A 100 -5.32 8.22 -2.44
CA ALA A 100 -6.55 8.59 -1.76
C ALA A 100 -7.29 9.75 -2.47
N VAL A 101 -6.56 10.75 -2.94
CA VAL A 101 -7.11 11.87 -3.72
C VAL A 101 -7.73 11.37 -5.03
N VAL A 102 -7.04 10.51 -5.76
CA VAL A 102 -7.54 9.93 -7.02
C VAL A 102 -8.80 9.12 -6.78
N VAL A 103 -8.82 8.24 -5.78
CA VAL A 103 -10.01 7.42 -5.50
C VAL A 103 -11.19 8.29 -5.04
N ALA A 104 -10.95 9.30 -4.19
CA ALA A 104 -11.99 10.24 -3.79
C ALA A 104 -12.59 11.00 -4.98
N PHE A 105 -11.77 11.40 -5.94
CA PHE A 105 -12.22 12.03 -7.19
C PHE A 105 -13.08 11.07 -8.04
N LEU A 106 -12.66 9.81 -8.19
CA LEU A 106 -13.39 8.80 -8.95
C LEU A 106 -14.74 8.44 -8.32
N LEU A 107 -14.81 8.35 -7.00
CA LEU A 107 -16.06 8.13 -6.27
C LEU A 107 -17.04 9.28 -6.49
N LYS A 108 -16.57 10.53 -6.44
CA LYS A 108 -17.43 11.72 -6.66
C LYS A 108 -18.03 11.74 -8.07
N LYS A 109 -17.34 11.17 -9.06
CA LYS A 109 -17.82 11.06 -10.45
C LYS A 109 -18.82 9.91 -10.66
N GLY A 110 -19.13 9.12 -9.64
CA GLY A 110 -20.02 7.96 -9.74
C GLY A 110 -19.45 6.81 -10.58
N VAL A 111 -18.14 6.85 -10.90
CA VAL A 111 -17.47 5.80 -11.69
C VAL A 111 -17.33 4.52 -10.89
N LEU A 112 -17.18 4.65 -9.57
CA LEU A 112 -17.12 3.55 -8.64
C LEU A 112 -18.45 3.51 -7.90
N GLY A 113 -19.33 2.59 -8.30
CA GLY A 113 -20.62 2.38 -7.65
C GLY A 113 -20.43 2.13 -6.17
N ASP A 114 -20.94 3.05 -5.36
CA ASP A 114 -21.11 2.91 -3.94
C ASP A 114 -22.05 1.72 -3.72
N GLY A 115 -21.49 0.59 -3.29
CA GLY A 115 -22.20 -0.67 -3.02
C GLY A 115 -23.26 -0.60 -1.91
N SER A 116 -23.78 0.60 -1.62
CA SER A 116 -24.91 0.88 -0.76
C SER A 116 -26.15 1.19 -1.61
N SER A 117 -26.60 0.23 -2.41
CA SER A 117 -27.96 0.23 -2.94
C SER A 117 -28.58 -1.16 -2.77
N LYS A 118 -29.02 -1.45 -1.54
CA LYS A 118 -30.18 -2.33 -1.31
C LYS A 118 -30.88 -1.88 -0.04
N GLY A 119 -32.15 -1.48 -0.20
CA GLY A 119 -33.12 -1.57 0.90
C GLY A 119 -33.98 -0.36 1.24
N LYS A 120 -34.39 0.50 0.28
CA LYS A 120 -35.60 1.32 0.47
C LYS A 120 -36.36 1.51 -0.84
N GLN A 121 -37.02 0.45 -1.28
CA GLN A 121 -38.11 0.49 -2.26
C GLN A 121 -39.04 -0.68 -1.92
N GLY A 122 -40.33 -0.51 -1.60
CA GLY A 122 -41.09 0.68 -1.29
C GLY A 122 -41.97 0.42 -0.06
N ARG A 123 -42.26 1.50 0.67
CA ARG A 123 -43.45 1.61 1.50
C ARG A 123 -44.48 2.35 0.66
N ARG A 124 -45.70 1.81 0.68
CA ARG A 124 -46.96 2.27 0.08
C ARG A 124 -47.28 1.64 -1.26
#